data_AF-A0A3D3NST7-F1
#
_entry.id   AF-A0A3D3NST7-F1
#
_cell.length_a   1.000
_cell.length_b   1.000
_cell.length_c   1.000
_cell.angle_alpha   90.00
_cell.angle_beta   90.00
_cell.angle_gamma   90.00
#
_symmetry.space_group_name_H-M   'P 1'
#
loop_
_entity.id
_entity.type
_entity.pdbx_description
1 polymer ?
#
loop_
_entity_poly.entity_id
_entity_poly.type
_entity_poly.pdbx_seq_one_letter_code
_entity_poly.pdbx_strand_id
1 'polypeptide(L)'
;GIIYGISAFGLAQRLGIPRGEAGQIIENYFKQFPGVQKYTRQIVEDARRHGYVETITGRRRVVRDIDSANATIRGAAERVAMNTPIQGTAADMIKLAMIRIDAALRGSGLRTRMLLQVH
;
A
#
# COMPACT_ATOMS: atom_id res chain seq x y z
N GLY A 1 9.30 -3.01 3.55
CA GLY A 1 9.91 -3.09 2.20
C GLY A 1 9.22 -4.14 1.35
N ILE A 2 9.20 -5.39 1.81
CA ILE A 2 8.66 -6.54 1.06
C ILE A 2 7.16 -6.41 0.76
N ILE A 3 6.37 -5.94 1.73
CA ILE A 3 4.94 -5.64 1.55
C ILE A 3 4.69 -4.61 0.42
N TYR A 4 5.68 -3.76 0.11
CA TYR A 4 5.57 -2.70 -0.90
C TYR A 4 6.19 -3.07 -2.25
N GLY A 5 6.40 -4.37 -2.49
CA GLY A 5 6.98 -4.88 -3.74
C GLY A 5 8.45 -4.52 -3.95
N ILE A 6 9.24 -4.45 -2.87
CA ILE A 6 10.69 -4.26 -3.00
C ILE A 6 11.31 -5.46 -3.74
N SER A 7 12.21 -5.18 -4.70
CA SER A 7 12.96 -6.22 -5.39
C SER A 7 14.11 -6.74 -4.50
N ALA A 8 14.63 -7.94 -4.81
CA ALA A 8 15.83 -8.46 -4.16
C ALA A 8 17.02 -7.48 -4.30
N PHE A 9 17.14 -6.77 -5.43
CA PHE A 9 18.13 -5.72 -5.62
C PHE A 9 17.92 -4.55 -4.65
N GLY A 10 16.69 -4.04 -4.54
CA GLY A 10 16.39 -2.92 -3.64
C GLY A 10 16.54 -3.30 -2.16
N LEU A 11 16.26 -4.55 -1.80
CA LEU A 11 16.46 -5.06 -0.45
C LEU A 11 17.95 -5.24 -0.13
N ALA A 12 18.72 -5.82 -1.05
CA ALA A 12 20.16 -5.98 -0.94
C ALA A 12 20.86 -4.63 -0.68
N GLN A 13 20.52 -3.60 -1.45
CA GLN A 13 21.10 -2.27 -1.30
C GLN A 13 20.77 -1.62 0.06
N ARG A 14 19.54 -1.82 0.57
CA ARG A 14 19.14 -1.25 1.87
C ARG A 14 19.79 -1.93 3.06
N LEU A 15 20.04 -3.23 2.96
CA LEU A 15 20.59 -4.04 4.04
C LEU A 15 22.11 -4.21 3.95
N GLY A 16 22.72 -3.86 2.82
CA GLY A 16 24.15 -4.08 2.59
C GLY A 16 24.51 -5.56 2.45
N ILE A 17 23.59 -6.39 1.95
CA ILE A 17 23.77 -7.86 1.82
C ILE A 17 23.82 -8.30 0.35
N PRO A 18 24.38 -9.48 0.03
CA PRO A 18 24.34 -10.05 -1.31
C PRO A 18 22.91 -10.23 -1.84
N ARG A 19 22.73 -10.06 -3.16
CA ARG A 19 21.42 -10.19 -3.82
C ARG A 19 20.78 -11.57 -3.62
N GLY A 20 21.58 -12.63 -3.58
CA GLY A 20 21.09 -13.99 -3.32
C GLY A 20 20.45 -14.13 -1.95
N GLU A 21 21.09 -13.59 -0.92
CA GLU A 21 20.58 -13.57 0.46
C GLU A 21 19.28 -12.74 0.56
N ALA A 22 19.26 -11.55 -0.05
CA ALA A 22 18.05 -10.74 -0.13
C ALA A 22 16.88 -11.47 -0.83
N GLY A 23 17.17 -12.26 -1.87
CA GLY A 23 16.19 -13.12 -2.53
C GLY A 23 15.63 -14.19 -1.58
N GLN A 24 16.49 -14.86 -0.83
CA GLN A 24 16.09 -15.87 0.14
C GLN A 24 15.21 -15.29 1.26
N ILE A 25 15.52 -14.09 1.73
CA ILE A 25 14.71 -13.37 2.73
C ILE A 25 13.30 -13.10 2.19
N ILE A 26 13.19 -12.62 0.95
CA ILE A 26 11.89 -12.36 0.32
C ILE A 26 11.09 -13.65 0.16
N GLU A 27 11.73 -14.72 -0.28
CA GLU A 27 11.08 -16.02 -0.44
C GLU A 27 10.57 -16.55 0.91
N ASN A 28 11.43 -16.56 1.93
CA ASN A 28 11.08 -17.02 3.27
C ASN A 28 9.95 -16.18 3.89
N TYR A 29 9.95 -14.85 3.65
CA TYR A 29 8.87 -13.98 4.07
C TYR A 29 7.52 -14.42 3.47
N PHE A 30 7.45 -14.67 2.16
CA PHE A 30 6.19 -15.12 1.54
C PHE A 30 5.78 -16.54 1.93
N LYS A 31 6.74 -17.43 2.22
CA LYS A 31 6.46 -18.76 2.80
C LYS A 31 5.83 -18.65 4.18
N GLN A 32 6.32 -17.74 5.03
CA GLN A 32 5.76 -17.50 6.37
C GLN A 32 4.42 -16.76 6.32
N PHE A 33 4.24 -15.84 5.35
CA PHE A 33 3.05 -15.01 5.21
C PHE A 33 2.34 -15.23 3.86
N PRO A 34 1.77 -16.43 3.60
CA PRO A 34 1.16 -16.76 2.31
C PRO A 34 -0.04 -15.88 1.96
N GLY A 35 -0.75 -15.37 2.97
CA GLY A 35 -1.86 -14.42 2.78
C GLY A 35 -1.40 -13.10 2.14
N VAL A 36 -0.20 -12.61 2.47
CA VAL A 36 0.37 -11.40 1.86
C VAL A 36 0.68 -11.66 0.39
N GLN A 37 1.27 -12.82 0.07
CA GLN A 37 1.57 -13.18 -1.32
C GLN A 37 0.29 -13.33 -2.16
N LYS A 38 -0.77 -13.91 -1.58
CA LYS A 38 -2.08 -14.04 -2.23
C LYS A 38 -2.68 -12.67 -2.50
N TYR A 39 -2.72 -11.80 -1.49
CA TYR A 39 -3.23 -10.43 -1.62
C TYR A 39 -2.49 -9.63 -2.70
N THR A 40 -1.15 -9.66 -2.68
CA THR A 40 -0.30 -8.99 -3.67
C THR A 40 -0.57 -9.44 -5.09
N ARG A 41 -0.79 -10.74 -5.33
CA ARG A 41 -1.13 -11.25 -6.66
C ARG A 41 -2.52 -10.79 -7.08
N GLN A 42 -3.50 -10.96 -6.18
CA GLN A 42 -4.88 -10.62 -6.45
C GLN A 42 -5.06 -9.13 -6.79
N ILE A 43 -4.41 -8.23 -6.06
CA ILE A 43 -4.57 -6.79 -6.29
C ILE A 43 -3.96 -6.33 -7.62
N VAL A 44 -2.88 -6.98 -8.07
CA VAL A 44 -2.29 -6.71 -9.41
C VAL A 44 -3.23 -7.23 -10.50
N GLU A 45 -3.80 -8.42 -10.33
CA GLU A 45 -4.79 -8.95 -11.27
C GLU A 45 -6.06 -8.09 -11.33
N ASP A 46 -6.56 -7.63 -10.19
CA ASP A 46 -7.69 -6.70 -10.11
C ASP A 46 -7.38 -5.38 -10.82
N ALA A 47 -6.16 -4.86 -10.63
CA ALA A 47 -5.72 -3.65 -11.31
C ALA A 47 -5.67 -3.82 -12.84
N ARG A 48 -5.23 -4.98 -13.34
CA ARG A 48 -5.24 -5.31 -14.78
C ARG A 48 -6.66 -5.46 -15.32
N ARG A 49 -7.54 -6.14 -14.59
CA ARG A 49 -8.94 -6.35 -14.99
C ARG A 49 -9.73 -5.06 -15.06
N HIS A 50 -9.57 -4.17 -14.07
CA HIS A 50 -10.42 -2.99 -13.92
C HIS A 50 -9.75 -1.69 -14.38
N GLY A 51 -8.43 -1.67 -14.54
CA GLY A 51 -7.64 -0.45 -14.80
C GLY A 51 -7.44 0.46 -13.58
N TYR A 52 -7.91 0.04 -12.40
CA TYR A 52 -7.76 0.79 -11.14
C TYR A 52 -7.72 -0.14 -9.93
N VAL A 53 -7.29 0.42 -8.79
CA VAL A 53 -7.40 -0.21 -7.46
C VAL A 53 -8.23 0.67 -6.52
N GLU A 54 -8.81 0.06 -5.49
CA GLU A 54 -9.69 0.73 -4.52
C GLU A 54 -9.20 0.56 -3.08
N THR A 55 -9.47 1.57 -2.24
CA THR A 55 -9.38 1.43 -0.78
C THR A 55 -10.62 0.72 -0.23
N ILE A 56 -10.60 0.32 1.05
CA ILE A 56 -11.76 -0.34 1.70
C ILE A 56 -13.01 0.56 1.67
N THR A 57 -12.84 1.88 1.64
CA THR A 57 -13.95 2.85 1.55
C THR A 57 -14.35 3.19 0.12
N GLY A 58 -13.80 2.50 -0.89
CA GLY A 58 -14.16 2.67 -2.31
C GLY A 58 -13.41 3.79 -3.04
N ARG A 59 -12.39 4.41 -2.45
CA ARG A 59 -11.61 5.44 -3.15
C ARG A 59 -10.71 4.81 -4.22
N ARG A 60 -10.89 5.20 -5.48
CA ARG A 60 -10.17 4.65 -6.64
C ARG A 60 -8.87 5.36 -6.94
N ARG A 61 -7.89 4.60 -7.42
CA ARG A 61 -6.72 5.11 -8.16
C ARG A 61 -6.55 4.33 -9.45
N VAL A 62 -6.58 5.04 -10.58
CA VAL A 62 -6.32 4.47 -11.91
C VAL A 62 -4.84 4.07 -12.01
N VAL A 63 -4.58 2.90 -12.59
CA VAL A 63 -3.23 2.34 -12.77
C VAL A 63 -3.02 2.06 -14.26
N ARG A 64 -2.77 3.12 -15.05
CA ARG A 64 -2.74 3.07 -16.53
C ARG A 64 -1.70 2.11 -17.09
N ASP A 65 -0.55 2.04 -16.43
CA ASP A 65 0.63 1.32 -16.94
C ASP A 65 0.71 -0.14 -16.50
N ILE A 66 -0.37 -0.69 -15.93
CA ILE A 66 -0.40 -2.04 -15.34
C ILE A 66 -0.17 -3.15 -16.38
N ASP A 67 -0.47 -2.89 -17.65
CA ASP A 67 -0.27 -3.80 -18.80
C ASP A 67 0.83 -3.32 -19.75
N SER A 68 1.65 -2.34 -19.35
CA SER A 68 2.75 -1.85 -20.18
C SER A 68 3.65 -3.00 -20.63
N ALA A 69 4.02 -3.06 -21.91
CA ALA A 69 4.99 -4.02 -22.42
C ALA A 69 6.38 -3.84 -21.78
N ASN A 70 6.75 -2.61 -21.43
CA ASN A 70 7.99 -2.30 -20.72
C ASN A 70 7.91 -2.79 -19.27
N ALA A 71 8.80 -3.74 -18.91
CA ALA A 71 8.83 -4.39 -17.61
C ALA A 71 9.12 -3.44 -16.43
N THR A 72 9.93 -2.40 -16.65
CA THR A 72 10.25 -1.40 -15.63
C THR A 72 9.03 -0.55 -15.29
N ILE A 73 8.34 -0.06 -16.33
CA ILE A 73 7.12 0.73 -16.22
C ILE A 73 6.01 -0.12 -15.55
N ARG A 74 5.81 -1.33 -16.05
CA ARG A 74 4.84 -2.28 -15.48
C ARG A 74 5.12 -2.59 -14.02
N GLY A 75 6.37 -2.89 -13.67
CA GLY A 75 6.76 -3.15 -12.27
C GLY A 75 6.53 -1.94 -11.35
N ALA A 76 6.66 -0.71 -11.85
CA ALA A 76 6.29 0.48 -11.09
C ALA A 76 4.79 0.60 -10.88
N ALA A 77 4.00 0.31 -11.91
CA ALA A 77 2.54 0.28 -11.84
C ALA A 77 2.02 -0.78 -10.86
N GLU A 78 2.61 -1.98 -10.86
CA GLU A 78 2.29 -3.05 -9.91
C GLU A 78 2.57 -2.62 -8.46
N ARG A 79 3.69 -1.95 -8.19
CA ARG A 79 3.98 -1.38 -6.86
C ARG A 79 2.96 -0.33 -6.45
N VAL A 80 2.52 0.52 -7.38
CA VAL A 80 1.46 1.48 -7.14
C VAL A 80 0.14 0.78 -6.79
N ALA A 81 -0.22 -0.27 -7.53
CA ALA A 81 -1.42 -1.07 -7.29
C ALA A 81 -1.40 -1.74 -5.91
N MET A 82 -0.27 -2.31 -5.50
CA MET A 82 -0.11 -2.91 -4.17
C MET A 82 -0.20 -1.90 -3.03
N ASN A 83 0.45 -0.74 -3.18
CA ASN A 83 0.60 0.21 -2.07
C ASN A 83 -0.64 1.05 -1.84
N THR A 84 -1.38 1.37 -2.90
CA THR A 84 -2.47 2.35 -2.84
C THR A 84 -3.62 1.92 -1.93
N PRO A 85 -4.13 0.69 -2.00
CA PRO A 85 -5.20 0.26 -1.09
C PRO A 85 -4.76 0.32 0.37
N ILE A 86 -3.52 -0.05 0.68
CA ILE A 86 -2.98 -0.07 2.05
C ILE A 86 -2.85 1.35 2.61
N GLN A 87 -2.03 2.19 1.97
CA GLN A 87 -1.82 3.58 2.39
C GLN A 87 -3.10 4.39 2.31
N GLY A 88 -3.87 4.13 1.26
CA GLY A 88 -5.10 4.82 1.03
C GLY A 88 -6.14 4.53 2.10
N THR A 89 -6.33 3.26 2.44
CA THR A 89 -7.26 2.88 3.51
C THR A 89 -6.85 3.50 4.84
N ALA A 90 -5.56 3.53 5.17
CA ALA A 90 -5.08 4.21 6.39
C ALA A 90 -5.48 5.71 6.37
N ALA A 91 -5.27 6.39 5.24
CA ALA A 91 -5.67 7.78 5.06
C ALA A 91 -7.20 7.98 5.12
N ASP A 92 -8.00 7.01 4.67
CA ASP A 92 -9.45 7.05 4.80
C ASP A 92 -9.89 6.89 6.25
N MET A 93 -9.28 5.96 6.99
CA MET A 93 -9.61 5.71 8.39
C MET A 93 -9.31 6.91 9.28
N ILE A 94 -8.15 7.55 9.12
CA ILE A 94 -7.82 8.75 9.92
C ILE A 94 -8.76 9.91 9.59
N LYS A 95 -9.11 10.13 8.32
CA LYS A 95 -10.08 11.17 7.94
C LYS A 95 -11.45 10.93 8.56
N LEU A 96 -11.95 9.70 8.54
CA LEU A 96 -13.20 9.34 9.21
C LEU A 96 -13.12 9.53 10.73
N ALA A 97 -11.99 9.16 11.35
CA ALA A 97 -11.76 9.37 12.77
C ALA A 97 -11.73 10.86 13.12
N MET A 98 -11.08 11.69 12.32
CA MET A 98 -11.02 13.15 12.52
C MET A 98 -12.41 13.78 12.51
N ILE A 99 -13.28 13.39 11.58
CA ILE A 99 -14.68 13.86 11.52
C ILE A 99 -15.42 13.47 12.81
N ARG A 100 -15.25 12.22 13.26
CA ARG A 100 -15.90 11.73 14.50
C ARG A 100 -15.39 12.45 15.74
N ILE A 101 -14.08 12.71 15.82
CA ILE A 101 -13.46 13.45 16.92
C ILE A 101 -13.99 14.90 16.95
N ASP A 102 -14.04 15.59 15.80
CA ASP A 102 -14.57 16.96 15.72
C ASP A 102 -16.02 17.03 16.19
N ALA A 103 -16.87 16.09 15.75
CA ALA A 103 -18.25 16.00 16.18
C ALA A 103 -18.38 15.80 17.70
N ALA A 104 -17.57 14.90 18.29
CA ALA A 104 -17.55 14.65 19.72
C ALA A 104 -17.05 15.86 20.54
N LEU A 105 -16.03 16.56 20.06
CA LEU A 105 -15.51 17.76 20.72
C LEU A 105 -16.54 18.90 20.70
N ARG A 106 -17.22 19.13 19.57
CA ARG A 106 -18.31 20.12 19.49
C ARG A 106 -19.49 19.77 20.41
N GLY A 107 -19.81 18.48 20.53
CA GLY A 107 -20.90 18.00 21.40
C GLY A 107 -20.59 18.04 22.91
N SER A 108 -19.33 18.25 23.31
CA SER A 108 -18.91 18.19 24.72
C SER A 108 -18.74 19.55 25.40
N GLY A 109 -18.99 20.66 24.69
CA GLY A 109 -18.86 22.02 25.25
C GLY A 109 -17.42 22.43 25.59
N LEU A 110 -16.42 21.69 25.09
CA LEU A 110 -15.00 21.97 25.33
C LEU A 110 -14.48 23.08 24.39
N ARG A 111 -13.42 23.79 24.82
CA ARG A 111 -12.65 24.72 23.96
C ARG A 111 -11.53 24.03 23.17
N THR A 112 -11.40 22.70 23.33
CA THR A 112 -10.34 21.89 22.72
C THR A 112 -10.52 21.81 21.20
N ARG A 113 -9.41 21.81 20.46
CA ARG A 113 -9.40 21.64 19.00
C ARG A 113 -8.23 20.78 18.54
N MET A 114 -8.45 19.99 17.48
CA MET A 114 -7.38 19.30 16.76
C MET A 114 -6.49 20.33 16.06
N LEU A 115 -5.17 20.23 16.23
CA LEU A 115 -4.22 21.19 15.65
C LEU A 115 -3.57 20.65 14.36
N LEU A 116 -3.14 19.40 14.37
CA LEU A 116 -2.37 18.80 13.30
C LEU A 116 -2.77 17.34 13.11
N GLN A 117 -2.55 16.87 11.88
CA GLN A 117 -2.54 15.46 11.53
C GLN A 117 -1.29 15.21 10.70
N VAL A 118 -0.56 14.14 11.01
CA VAL A 118 0.68 13.76 10.32
C VAL A 118 0.54 12.32 9.85
N HIS A 119 0.12 12.19 8.59
CA HIS A 119 -0.19 10.95 7.87
C HIS A 119 -1.46 10.23 8.29
#